data_AF-A0A292Z9A2-F1
#
_entry.id   AF-A0A292Z9A2-F1
#
_cell.length_a   1.000
_cell.length_b   1.000
_cell.length_c   1.000
_cell.angle_alpha   90.00
_cell.angle_beta   90.00
_cell.angle_gamma   90.00
#
_symmetry.space_group_name_H-M   'P 1'
#
loop_
_entity.id
_entity.type
_entity.pdbx_description
1 polymer ?
#
loop_
_entity_poly.entity_id
_entity_poly.type
_entity_poly.pdbx_seq_one_letter_code
_entity_poly.pdbx_strand_id
1 'polypeptide(L)' 'MAPSTGTRSGSSFTALGDGTHELPVSAAIRKAIGKGVGDTVTVHLDEWLAGR' A
#
# COMPACT_ATOMS: atom_id res chain seq x y z
N MET A 1 16.15 17.98 -1.55
CA MET A 1 15.34 16.80 -1.17
C MET A 1 14.37 16.55 -2.31
N ALA A 2 14.62 15.53 -3.13
CA ALA A 2 13.80 15.27 -4.32
C ALA A 2 12.48 14.58 -3.93
N PRO A 3 11.35 14.86 -4.61
CA PRO A 3 10.08 14.20 -4.32
C PRO A 3 10.19 12.70 -4.66
N SER A 4 9.89 11.85 -3.69
CA SER A 4 9.73 10.41 -3.89
C SER A 4 8.51 10.21 -4.80
N THR A 5 8.75 9.87 -6.07
CA THR A 5 7.66 9.48 -6.98
C THR A 5 7.12 8.14 -6.49
N GLY A 6 5.96 8.15 -5.83
CA GLY A 6 5.30 6.92 -5.39
C GLY A 6 4.85 6.10 -6.60
N THR A 7 5.17 4.80 -6.63
CA THR A 7 4.70 3.89 -7.67
C THR A 7 3.21 3.57 -7.47
N ARG A 8 2.35 3.93 -8.43
CA ARG A 8 0.92 3.59 -8.38
C ARG A 8 0.71 2.11 -8.70
N SER A 9 0.15 1.36 -7.76
CA SER A 9 -0.31 -0.02 -7.95
C SER A 9 -1.79 -0.07 -7.62
N GLY A 10 -2.60 -0.68 -8.47
CA GLY A 10 -4.01 -0.93 -8.17
C GLY A 10 -4.12 -2.15 -7.26
N SER A 11 -4.38 -1.92 -5.97
CA SER A 11 -4.81 -2.97 -5.05
C SER A 11 -6.03 -2.50 -4.28
N SER A 12 -6.97 -3.42 -4.04
CA SER A 12 -8.12 -3.20 -3.18
C SER A 12 -7.81 -3.75 -1.78
N PHE A 13 -8.38 -3.12 -0.76
CA PHE A 13 -8.42 -3.69 0.59
C PHE A 13 -9.31 -4.92 0.59
N THR A 14 -8.79 -6.05 1.08
CA THR A 14 -9.56 -7.29 1.21
C THR A 14 -9.87 -7.54 2.68
N ALA A 15 -11.13 -7.74 3.02
CA ALA A 15 -11.50 -8.14 4.38
C ALA A 15 -11.19 -9.64 4.58
N LEU A 16 -10.55 -9.98 5.70
CA LEU A 16 -10.21 -11.36 6.07
C LEU A 16 -11.28 -12.04 6.95
N GLY A 17 -12.34 -11.32 7.31
CA GLY A 17 -13.53 -11.87 7.97
C GLY A 17 -13.57 -11.75 9.49
N ASP A 18 -12.51 -11.25 10.11
CA ASP A 18 -12.38 -11.05 11.57
C ASP A 18 -12.21 -9.57 11.97
N GLY A 19 -12.48 -8.66 11.04
CA GLY A 19 -12.20 -7.22 11.19
C GLY A 19 -10.81 -6.81 10.71
N THR A 20 -9.95 -7.78 10.35
CA THR A 20 -8.68 -7.51 9.69
C THR A 20 -8.88 -7.26 8.21
N HIS A 21 -8.20 -6.22 7.70
CA HIS A 21 -8.12 -5.93 6.27
C HIS A 21 -6.68 -6.12 5.80
N GLU A 22 -6.51 -6.77 4.65
CA GLU A 22 -5.22 -6.93 4.00
C GLU A 22 -5.09 -5.95 2.83
N LEU A 23 -3.93 -5.29 2.74
CA LEU A 23 -3.52 -4.53 1.57
C LEU A 23 -2.40 -5.29 0.84
N PRO A 24 -2.69 -5.93 -0.30
CA PRO A 24 -1.67 -6.61 -1.08
C PRO A 24 -0.65 -5.61 -1.60
N VAL A 25 0.63 -5.85 -1.28
CA VAL A 25 1.76 -5.07 -1.83
C VAL A 25 2.58 -5.99 -2.73
N SER A 26 2.70 -5.61 -4.00
CA SER A 26 3.41 -6.41 -4.99
C SER A 26 4.90 -6.57 -4.63
N ALA A 27 5.49 -7.69 -5.03
CA ALA A 27 6.92 -7.95 -4.81
C ALA A 27 7.81 -6.88 -5.46
N ALA A 28 7.39 -6.31 -6.59
CA ALA A 28 8.09 -5.22 -7.26
C ALA A 28 8.14 -3.96 -6.38
N ILE A 29 7.03 -3.58 -5.73
CA ILE A 29 7.01 -2.43 -4.82
C ILE A 29 7.90 -2.70 -3.60
N ARG A 30 7.76 -3.87 -2.97
CA ARG A 30 8.60 -4.27 -1.82
C ARG A 30 10.09 -4.15 -2.15
N LYS A 31 10.51 -4.65 -3.31
CA LYS A 31 11.88 -4.52 -3.81
C LYS A 31 12.26 -3.06 -4.05
N ALA A 32 11.40 -2.27 -4.66
CA ALA A 32 11.66 -0.85 -4.95
C ALA A 32 11.84 0.00 -3.68
N ILE A 33 11.14 -0.34 -2.59
CA ILE A 33 11.27 0.35 -1.30
C ILE A 33 12.26 -0.31 -0.34
N GLY A 34 12.92 -1.40 -0.76
CA GLY A 34 13.92 -2.11 0.04
C GLY A 34 13.35 -2.79 1.29
N LYS A 35 12.13 -3.34 1.22
CA LYS A 35 11.43 -3.96 2.35
C LYS A 35 11.13 -5.43 2.11
N GLY A 36 11.31 -6.25 3.15
CA GLY A 36 11.03 -7.68 3.19
C GLY A 36 9.85 -8.06 4.07
N VAL A 37 9.68 -9.36 4.29
CA VAL A 37 8.68 -9.90 5.22
C VAL A 37 9.08 -9.53 6.65
N GLY A 38 8.11 -9.05 7.44
CA GLY A 38 8.34 -8.64 8.83
C GLY A 38 8.82 -7.20 8.99
N ASP A 39 9.26 -6.53 7.90
CA ASP A 39 9.67 -5.14 7.97
C ASP A 39 8.47 -4.20 8.12
N THR A 40 8.61 -3.22 9.00
CA THR A 40 7.65 -2.11 9.11
C THR A 40 7.74 -1.20 7.89
N VAL A 41 6.57 -0.83 7.37
CA VAL A 41 6.38 0.14 6.29
C VAL A 41 5.49 1.29 6.78
N THR A 42 5.72 2.48 6.26
CA THR A 42 4.84 3.63 6.47
C THR A 42 3.90 3.74 5.27
N VAL A 43 2.60 3.77 5.53
CA VAL A 43 1.56 3.89 4.50
C VAL A 43 0.91 5.27 4.62
N HIS A 44 0.81 5.98 3.50
CA HIS A 44 0.01 7.19 3.38
C HIS A 44 -1.25 6.84 2.60
N LEU A 45 -2.40 7.04 3.24
CA LEU A 45 -3.72 6.84 2.63
C LEU A 45 -4.29 8.22 2.29
N ASP A 46 -4.46 8.49 1.00
CA ASP A 46 -5.22 9.64 0.55
C ASP A 46 -6.68 9.22 0.33
N GLU A 47 -7.59 9.98 0.91
CA GLU A 47 -9.01 9.78 0.67
C GLU A 47 -9.37 10.21 -0.75
N TRP A 48 -10.06 9.34 -1.48
CA TRP A 48 -10.74 9.73 -2.70
C TRP A 48 -12.24 9.54 -2.53
N LEU A 49 -12.92 10.65 -2.26
CA LEU A 49 -14.38 10.74 -2.37
C LEU A 49 -14.76 10.77 -3.86
N ALA A 50 -15.07 9.61 -4.43
CA ALA A 50 -15.75 9.56 -5.72
C ALA A 50 -17.12 10.21 -5.54
N GLY A 51 -17.24 11.47 -5.96
CA GLY A 51 -18.45 12.28 -5.79
C GLY A 51 -19.69 11.56 -6.33
N ARG A 52 -20.76 11.57 -5.55
CA ARG A 52 -22.10 11.16 -5.96
C ARG A 52 -22.80 12.31 -6.69
#